data_AF-A0AA39GDZ8-F1
#
_entry.id   AF-A0AA39GDZ8-F1
#
_cell.length_a   1.000
_cell.length_b   1.000
_cell.length_c   1.000
_cell.angle_alpha   90.00
_cell.angle_beta   90.00
_cell.angle_gamma   90.00
#
_symmetry.space_group_name_H-M   'P 1'
#
loop_
_entity.id
_entity.type
_entity.pdbx_description
1 polymer ?
#
loop_
_entity_poly.entity_id
_entity_poly.type
_entity_poly.pdbx_seq_one_letter_code
_entity_poly.pdbx_strand_id
1 'polypeptide(L)'
;MDKLQAILLGSPSLQGSHQAYRDLDVELRSQAEAVTKQLPETARALITAHPQEILEWLSPAQHTISYAAVLDVLVRPETTIDRAWLQNKVEAFLEGFDWIHIRFIGDALTRLLSRISVMGLFKPQRTIELLASTILRVDPTASVFTSSHLVLANHALTLGIVDPALPVLDRDITAYPPTTSVRGGRPLSDPSLSATIYISTFTGLTEPVKASMILDYGATLSQIYISRKDWQKAKASLEQVITHPSKDKGVVKAMTSAYRRWILVSLLEGGKSPLLPSYTPSTAKSHYVSQVPYNALANTFEASDPAQLQTELKTHEATYESDGTLALVQQVLQAYQKWQVINLRLSYLRISISRVREETFSGETGQRLPSTEAVDALLREMIEAGMLKARFELDEHGNETYLAFEEDTNTLSETEFAQEIARRHKAISDLTAQYKVVNERLSANKEYAKYVYREQKRQNDEGNQPIGFDASVEDEDLMSGILKAS
;
A
#
# COMPACT_ATOMS: atom_id res chain seq x y z
N MET A 1 -7.09 -43.75 -18.43
CA MET A 1 -5.80 -43.03 -18.28
C MET A 1 -5.42 -42.35 -19.58
N ASP A 2 -5.31 -43.05 -20.71
CA ASP A 2 -4.85 -42.49 -22.00
C ASP A 2 -5.63 -41.25 -22.50
N LYS A 3 -6.96 -41.27 -22.41
CA LYS A 3 -7.81 -40.11 -22.78
C LYS A 3 -7.54 -38.89 -21.88
N LEU A 4 -7.26 -39.11 -20.61
CA LEU A 4 -6.94 -38.04 -19.65
C LEU A 4 -5.53 -37.51 -19.93
N GLN A 5 -4.56 -38.39 -20.18
CA GLN A 5 -3.20 -38.03 -20.54
C GLN A 5 -3.15 -37.17 -21.81
N ALA A 6 -3.92 -37.52 -22.85
CA ALA A 6 -4.00 -36.73 -24.08
C ALA A 6 -4.58 -35.32 -23.86
N ILE A 7 -5.58 -35.17 -22.98
CA ILE A 7 -6.15 -33.87 -22.61
C ILE A 7 -5.14 -33.02 -21.84
N LEU A 8 -4.38 -33.63 -20.93
CA LEU A 8 -3.44 -32.92 -20.05
C LEU A 8 -2.13 -32.53 -20.76
N LEU A 9 -1.64 -33.32 -21.72
CA LEU A 9 -0.38 -33.09 -22.44
C LEU A 9 -0.53 -32.26 -23.73
N GLY A 10 -1.69 -31.63 -23.97
CA GLY A 10 -1.89 -30.74 -25.13
C GLY A 10 -0.68 -29.83 -25.36
N SER A 11 -0.07 -29.92 -26.54
CA SER A 11 1.31 -29.50 -26.81
C SER A 11 1.38 -28.19 -27.61
N PRO A 12 1.73 -27.05 -26.98
CA PRO A 12 1.98 -25.84 -27.75
C PRO A 12 3.31 -25.88 -28.50
N SER A 13 3.24 -25.77 -29.83
CA SER A 13 4.41 -25.60 -30.69
C SER A 13 4.81 -24.13 -30.78
N LEU A 14 5.95 -23.76 -30.19
CA LEU A 14 6.52 -22.41 -30.27
C LEU A 14 7.27 -22.20 -31.60
N GLN A 15 6.84 -21.22 -32.41
CA GLN A 15 7.71 -20.56 -33.39
C GLN A 15 7.68 -19.04 -33.14
N GLY A 16 8.81 -18.33 -33.27
CA GLY A 16 8.97 -16.96 -32.77
C GLY A 16 8.49 -15.85 -33.73
N SER A 17 7.19 -15.76 -34.03
CA SER A 17 6.62 -14.64 -34.80
C SER A 17 5.38 -14.02 -34.14
N HIS A 18 5.01 -12.78 -34.50
CA HIS A 18 3.78 -12.15 -34.01
C HIS A 18 2.50 -12.95 -34.34
N GLN A 19 2.50 -13.67 -35.47
CA GLN A 19 1.43 -14.60 -35.81
C GLN A 19 1.42 -15.80 -34.86
N ALA A 20 2.59 -16.28 -34.47
CA ALA A 20 2.70 -17.39 -33.54
C ALA A 20 2.28 -17.05 -32.11
N TYR A 21 2.38 -15.80 -31.65
CA TYR A 21 1.75 -15.41 -30.38
C TYR A 21 0.22 -15.50 -30.48
N ARG A 22 -0.39 -15.13 -31.61
CA ARG A 22 -1.84 -15.30 -31.79
C ARG A 22 -2.25 -16.77 -31.84
N ASP A 23 -1.49 -17.60 -32.55
CA ASP A 23 -1.75 -19.02 -32.63
C ASP A 23 -1.61 -19.69 -31.24
N LEU A 24 -0.56 -19.32 -30.50
CA LEU A 24 -0.35 -19.73 -29.10
C LEU A 24 -1.48 -19.25 -28.17
N ASP A 25 -1.99 -18.04 -28.36
CA ASP A 25 -3.10 -17.51 -27.56
C ASP A 25 -4.38 -18.33 -27.76
N VAL A 26 -4.68 -18.72 -29.00
CA VAL A 26 -5.82 -19.59 -29.32
C VAL A 26 -5.65 -20.98 -28.70
N GLU A 27 -4.45 -21.55 -28.81
CA GLU A 27 -4.14 -22.86 -28.26
C GLU A 27 -4.25 -22.89 -26.73
N LEU A 28 -3.60 -21.94 -26.03
CA LEU A 28 -3.64 -21.86 -24.58
C LEU A 28 -5.06 -21.59 -24.06
N ARG A 29 -5.87 -20.79 -24.77
CA ARG A 29 -7.30 -20.62 -24.43
C ARG A 29 -8.07 -21.92 -24.57
N SER A 30 -7.87 -22.64 -25.68
CA SER A 30 -8.55 -23.92 -25.92
C SER A 30 -8.17 -24.94 -24.86
N GLN A 31 -6.89 -25.04 -24.52
CA GLN A 31 -6.41 -25.92 -23.46
C GLN A 31 -6.97 -25.51 -22.09
N ALA A 32 -6.92 -24.22 -21.74
CA ALA A 32 -7.47 -23.72 -20.49
C ALA A 32 -8.97 -24.03 -20.37
N GLU A 33 -9.75 -23.84 -21.43
CA GLU A 33 -11.17 -24.17 -21.46
C GLU A 33 -11.41 -25.68 -21.28
N ALA A 34 -10.64 -26.51 -21.97
CA ALA A 34 -10.73 -27.96 -21.88
C ALA A 34 -10.50 -28.48 -20.46
N VAL A 35 -9.45 -27.99 -19.77
CA VAL A 35 -9.08 -28.51 -18.45
C VAL A 35 -9.79 -27.83 -17.27
N THR A 36 -10.22 -26.58 -17.41
CA THR A 36 -10.87 -25.85 -16.30
C THR A 36 -12.39 -25.95 -16.33
N LYS A 37 -13.00 -25.89 -17.52
CA LYS A 37 -14.46 -25.85 -17.68
C LYS A 37 -15.03 -27.19 -18.16
N GLN A 38 -14.35 -27.84 -19.10
CA GLN A 38 -14.90 -29.01 -19.80
C GLN A 38 -14.36 -30.35 -19.27
N LEU A 39 -13.59 -30.34 -18.18
CA LEU A 39 -13.01 -31.57 -17.62
C LEU A 39 -14.11 -32.51 -17.09
N PRO A 40 -14.28 -33.72 -17.65
CA PRO A 40 -15.35 -34.64 -17.26
C PRO A 40 -15.28 -35.06 -15.79
N GLU A 41 -16.42 -35.35 -15.17
CA GLU A 41 -16.45 -35.85 -13.78
C GLU A 41 -15.68 -37.15 -13.59
N THR A 42 -15.71 -38.03 -14.60
CA THR A 42 -14.91 -39.27 -14.62
C THR A 42 -13.41 -38.98 -14.63
N ALA A 43 -12.96 -37.94 -15.32
CA ALA A 43 -11.57 -37.49 -15.29
C ALA A 43 -11.19 -36.91 -13.93
N ARG A 44 -12.07 -36.13 -13.29
CA ARG A 44 -11.85 -35.63 -11.92
C ARG A 44 -11.75 -36.77 -10.91
N ALA A 45 -12.60 -37.79 -11.02
CA ALA A 45 -12.53 -38.97 -10.16
C ALA A 45 -11.21 -39.73 -10.34
N LEU A 46 -10.71 -39.87 -11.58
CA LEU A 46 -9.40 -40.48 -11.86
C LEU A 46 -8.25 -39.66 -11.27
N ILE A 47 -8.31 -38.33 -11.31
CA ILE A 47 -7.32 -37.44 -10.69
C ILE A 47 -7.23 -37.69 -9.18
N THR A 48 -8.38 -37.78 -8.51
CA THR A 48 -8.43 -38.06 -7.07
C THR A 48 -7.97 -39.48 -6.73
N ALA A 49 -8.23 -40.46 -7.60
CA ALA A 49 -7.85 -41.85 -7.39
C ALA A 49 -6.35 -42.12 -7.63
N HIS A 50 -5.74 -41.45 -8.61
CA HIS A 50 -4.34 -41.67 -9.04
C HIS A 50 -3.50 -40.37 -9.09
N PRO A 51 -3.43 -39.59 -8.00
CA PRO A 51 -2.83 -38.25 -8.03
C PRO A 51 -1.30 -38.27 -8.28
N GLN A 52 -0.60 -39.32 -7.82
CA GLN A 52 0.85 -39.44 -7.97
C GLN A 52 1.25 -39.71 -9.43
N GLU A 53 0.63 -40.72 -10.05
CA GLU A 53 0.88 -41.10 -11.44
C GLU A 53 0.58 -39.94 -12.41
N ILE A 54 -0.52 -39.22 -12.18
CA ILE A 54 -0.94 -38.14 -13.08
C ILE A 54 -0.01 -36.93 -12.99
N LEU A 55 0.46 -36.55 -11.80
CA LEU A 55 1.40 -35.44 -11.65
C LEU A 55 2.83 -35.78 -12.09
N GLU A 56 3.18 -37.06 -12.26
CA GLU A 56 4.47 -37.47 -12.85
C GLU A 56 4.53 -37.18 -14.36
N TRP A 57 3.39 -37.15 -15.05
CA TRP A 57 3.33 -36.77 -16.46
C TRP A 57 3.54 -35.27 -16.69
N LEU A 58 3.33 -34.46 -15.66
CA LEU A 58 3.21 -33.00 -15.79
C LEU A 58 4.42 -32.28 -15.22
N SER A 59 4.91 -31.30 -15.98
CA SER A 59 5.94 -30.37 -15.53
C SER A 59 5.29 -29.04 -15.20
N PRO A 60 5.56 -28.44 -14.03
CA PRO A 60 5.02 -27.12 -13.66
C PRO A 60 5.25 -26.03 -14.71
N ALA A 61 6.42 -26.01 -15.35
CA ALA A 61 6.78 -24.98 -16.33
C ALA A 61 6.13 -25.21 -17.70
N GLN A 62 6.12 -26.46 -18.19
CA GLN A 62 5.62 -26.77 -19.54
C GLN A 62 4.10 -26.99 -19.56
N HIS A 63 3.58 -27.65 -18.53
CA HIS A 63 2.18 -28.06 -18.43
C HIS A 63 1.43 -27.25 -17.36
N THR A 64 1.78 -25.97 -17.18
CA THR A 64 1.22 -25.09 -16.14
C THR A 64 -0.30 -25.13 -16.05
N ILE A 65 -0.99 -25.03 -17.19
CA ILE A 65 -2.46 -25.01 -17.27
C ILE A 65 -3.07 -26.31 -16.71
N SER A 66 -2.58 -27.44 -17.21
CA SER A 66 -3.01 -28.78 -16.80
C SER A 66 -2.64 -29.08 -15.35
N TYR A 67 -1.42 -28.70 -14.93
CA TYR A 67 -0.94 -28.91 -13.56
C TYR A 67 -1.80 -28.13 -12.56
N ALA A 68 -2.13 -26.86 -12.86
CA ALA A 68 -3.01 -26.06 -12.03
C ALA A 68 -4.43 -26.64 -11.93
N ALA A 69 -4.97 -27.17 -13.03
CA ALA A 69 -6.28 -27.82 -13.03
C ALA A 69 -6.29 -29.09 -12.16
N VAL A 70 -5.22 -29.89 -12.20
CA VAL A 70 -5.05 -31.03 -11.30
C VAL A 70 -4.96 -30.56 -9.84
N LEU A 71 -4.15 -29.54 -9.53
CA LEU A 71 -4.08 -28.99 -8.17
C LEU A 71 -5.42 -28.42 -7.68
N ASP A 72 -6.24 -27.81 -8.55
CA ASP A 72 -7.57 -27.30 -8.17
C ASP A 72 -8.53 -28.45 -7.75
N VAL A 73 -8.32 -29.66 -8.28
CA VAL A 73 -9.03 -30.86 -7.84
C VAL A 73 -8.46 -31.40 -6.52
N LEU A 74 -7.13 -31.47 -6.40
CA LEU A 74 -6.45 -32.11 -5.26
C LEU A 74 -6.40 -31.24 -3.99
N VAL A 75 -6.24 -29.93 -4.10
CA VAL A 75 -6.13 -29.01 -2.95
C VAL A 75 -7.53 -28.64 -2.48
N ARG A 76 -8.11 -29.47 -1.62
CA ARG A 76 -9.41 -29.29 -0.98
C ARG A 76 -9.35 -29.64 0.51
N PRO A 77 -10.21 -29.06 1.36
CA PRO A 77 -10.25 -29.36 2.78
C PRO A 77 -10.46 -30.85 3.11
N GLU A 78 -11.21 -31.57 2.27
CA GLU A 78 -11.60 -32.97 2.48
C GLU A 78 -10.59 -33.98 1.92
N THR A 79 -9.43 -33.52 1.41
CA THR A 79 -8.47 -34.39 0.73
C THR A 79 -7.72 -35.30 1.72
N THR A 80 -7.70 -36.62 1.44
CA THR A 80 -7.01 -37.65 2.24
C THR A 80 -5.57 -37.95 1.81
N ILE A 81 -5.06 -37.20 0.84
CA ILE A 81 -3.71 -37.36 0.27
C ILE A 81 -2.65 -36.97 1.30
N ASP A 82 -1.49 -37.64 1.25
CA ASP A 82 -0.33 -37.27 2.06
C ASP A 82 -0.02 -35.78 1.95
N ARG A 83 -0.02 -35.11 3.11
CA ARG A 83 0.14 -33.66 3.21
C ARG A 83 1.53 -33.22 2.77
N ALA A 84 2.58 -33.98 3.13
CA ALA A 84 3.96 -33.62 2.79
C ALA A 84 4.19 -33.70 1.27
N TRP A 85 3.69 -34.76 0.63
CA TRP A 85 3.70 -34.87 -0.82
C TRP A 85 2.92 -33.73 -1.51
N LEU A 86 1.71 -33.40 -1.02
CA LEU A 86 0.90 -32.34 -1.61
C LEU A 86 1.56 -30.96 -1.46
N GLN A 87 2.15 -30.67 -0.30
CA GLN A 87 2.96 -29.48 -0.06
C GLN A 87 4.08 -29.34 -1.10
N ASN A 88 4.89 -30.39 -1.29
CA ASN A 88 5.97 -30.38 -2.26
C ASN A 88 5.48 -30.13 -3.69
N LYS A 89 4.33 -30.71 -4.08
CA LYS A 89 3.76 -30.51 -5.42
C LYS A 89 3.17 -29.13 -5.63
N VAL A 90 2.62 -28.50 -4.59
CA VAL A 90 2.14 -27.11 -4.64
C VAL A 90 3.33 -26.14 -4.67
N GLU A 91 4.37 -26.36 -3.86
CA GLU A 91 5.58 -25.52 -3.89
C GLU A 91 6.28 -25.59 -5.25
N ALA A 92 6.51 -26.80 -5.77
CA ALA A 92 7.10 -26.99 -7.09
C ALA A 92 6.28 -26.31 -8.20
N PHE A 93 4.96 -26.22 -8.04
CA PHE A 93 4.12 -25.47 -8.96
C PHE A 93 4.31 -23.96 -8.84
N LEU A 94 4.18 -23.40 -7.64
CA LEU A 94 4.30 -21.96 -7.39
C LEU A 94 5.72 -21.43 -7.73
N GLU A 95 6.75 -22.25 -7.55
CA GLU A 95 8.14 -21.96 -7.91
C GLU A 95 8.48 -22.30 -9.37
N GLY A 96 7.61 -23.01 -10.09
CA GLY A 96 7.91 -23.57 -11.41
C GLY A 96 7.03 -23.10 -12.56
N PHE A 97 5.87 -22.49 -12.28
CA PHE A 97 4.89 -22.17 -13.33
C PHE A 97 5.39 -21.15 -14.36
N ASP A 98 4.89 -21.26 -15.59
CA ASP A 98 5.07 -20.25 -16.62
C ASP A 98 4.06 -19.10 -16.43
N TRP A 99 4.58 -17.87 -16.32
CA TRP A 99 3.79 -16.68 -16.02
C TRP A 99 2.88 -16.25 -17.19
N ILE A 100 3.19 -16.64 -18.43
CA ILE A 100 2.32 -16.42 -19.60
C ILE A 100 1.12 -17.36 -19.52
N HIS A 101 1.36 -18.64 -19.24
CA HIS A 101 0.29 -19.64 -19.11
C HIS A 101 -0.70 -19.28 -17.99
N ILE A 102 -0.20 -18.73 -16.87
CA ILE A 102 -1.03 -18.27 -15.75
C ILE A 102 -2.06 -17.20 -16.17
N ARG A 103 -1.77 -16.38 -17.20
CA ARG A 103 -2.71 -15.33 -17.68
C ARG A 103 -4.04 -15.89 -18.20
N PHE A 104 -4.06 -17.17 -18.58
CA PHE A 104 -5.26 -17.87 -19.09
C PHE A 104 -6.03 -18.60 -17.99
N ILE A 105 -5.41 -18.85 -16.84
CA ILE A 105 -5.98 -19.61 -15.71
C ILE A 105 -5.86 -18.86 -14.39
N GLY A 106 -5.93 -17.52 -14.42
CA GLY A 106 -5.76 -16.70 -13.22
C GLY A 106 -6.76 -17.05 -12.13
N ASP A 107 -8.00 -17.42 -12.49
CA ASP A 107 -9.01 -17.86 -11.53
C ASP A 107 -8.55 -19.09 -10.71
N ALA A 108 -7.87 -20.05 -11.36
CA ALA A 108 -7.34 -21.23 -10.69
C ALA A 108 -6.19 -20.87 -9.74
N LEU A 109 -5.32 -19.95 -10.16
CA LEU A 109 -4.24 -19.44 -9.31
C LEU A 109 -4.80 -18.69 -8.09
N THR A 110 -5.71 -17.74 -8.29
CA THR A 110 -6.33 -16.96 -7.21
C THR A 110 -7.04 -17.88 -6.22
N ARG A 111 -7.79 -18.89 -6.69
CA ARG A 111 -8.40 -19.90 -5.80
C ARG A 111 -7.36 -20.70 -5.03
N LEU A 112 -6.28 -21.13 -5.68
CA LEU A 112 -5.21 -21.86 -5.03
C LEU A 112 -4.57 -21.02 -3.91
N LEU A 113 -4.23 -19.76 -4.18
CA LEU A 113 -3.67 -18.83 -3.19
C LEU A 113 -4.63 -18.60 -2.02
N SER A 114 -5.92 -18.41 -2.28
CA SER A 114 -6.92 -18.31 -1.23
C SER A 114 -7.01 -19.59 -0.40
N ARG A 115 -7.01 -20.78 -1.03
CA ARG A 115 -7.07 -22.08 -0.32
C ARG A 115 -5.85 -22.36 0.54
N ILE A 116 -4.62 -22.17 0.03
CA ILE A 116 -3.41 -22.41 0.83
C ILE A 116 -3.35 -21.49 2.06
N SER A 117 -3.95 -20.31 1.94
CA SER A 117 -4.00 -19.32 3.02
C SER A 117 -5.01 -19.66 4.12
N VAL A 118 -6.14 -20.30 3.78
CA VAL A 118 -7.21 -20.66 4.72
C VAL A 118 -7.05 -22.07 5.29
N MET A 119 -6.64 -23.03 4.47
CA MET A 119 -6.54 -24.45 4.87
C MET A 119 -5.36 -24.72 5.82
N GLY A 120 -4.46 -23.75 5.99
CA GLY A 120 -3.24 -23.93 6.78
C GLY A 120 -2.37 -25.05 6.22
N LEU A 121 -2.28 -25.19 4.88
CA LEU A 121 -1.53 -26.26 4.23
C LEU A 121 -0.05 -26.19 4.63
N PHE A 122 0.54 -25.00 4.66
CA PHE A 122 1.92 -24.74 5.05
C PHE A 122 2.05 -24.11 6.43
N LYS A 123 3.28 -24.03 6.94
CA LYS A 123 3.59 -23.20 8.12
C LYS A 123 3.31 -21.72 7.79
N PRO A 124 2.85 -20.91 8.76
CA PRO A 124 2.53 -19.49 8.58
C PRO A 124 3.54 -18.70 7.73
N GLN A 125 4.82 -18.77 8.10
CA GLN A 125 5.89 -18.07 7.40
C GLN A 125 6.00 -18.48 5.93
N ARG A 126 6.01 -19.80 5.65
CA ARG A 126 6.11 -20.35 4.30
C ARG A 126 4.90 -19.98 3.45
N THR A 127 3.70 -19.94 4.02
CA THR A 127 2.50 -19.48 3.32
C THR A 127 2.68 -18.04 2.82
N ILE A 128 3.18 -17.14 3.68
CA ILE A 128 3.39 -15.73 3.33
C ILE A 128 4.48 -15.59 2.26
N GLU A 129 5.58 -16.34 2.39
CA GLU A 129 6.65 -16.39 1.38
C GLU A 129 6.12 -16.82 0.01
N LEU A 130 5.29 -17.87 -0.04
CA LEU A 130 4.69 -18.37 -1.27
C LEU A 130 3.69 -17.36 -1.88
N LEU A 131 2.87 -16.71 -1.06
CA LEU A 131 1.96 -15.66 -1.51
C LEU A 131 2.74 -14.48 -2.12
N ALA A 132 3.77 -13.99 -1.42
CA ALA A 132 4.58 -12.86 -1.87
C ALA A 132 5.38 -13.20 -3.14
N SER A 133 6.04 -14.36 -3.18
CA SER A 133 6.81 -14.79 -4.36
C SER A 133 5.92 -15.03 -5.58
N THR A 134 4.69 -15.56 -5.37
CA THR A 134 3.72 -15.74 -6.45
C THR A 134 3.24 -14.39 -7.01
N ILE A 135 2.93 -13.41 -6.14
CA ILE A 135 2.55 -12.06 -6.59
C ILE A 135 3.66 -11.44 -7.44
N LEU A 136 4.92 -11.52 -6.97
CA LEU A 136 6.07 -10.98 -7.70
C LEU A 136 6.37 -11.73 -9.01
N ARG A 137 6.04 -13.02 -9.09
CA ARG A 137 6.19 -13.79 -10.33
C ARG A 137 5.12 -13.44 -11.37
N VAL A 138 3.91 -13.10 -10.93
CA VAL A 138 2.83 -12.64 -11.82
C VAL A 138 3.03 -11.18 -12.23
N ASP A 139 3.48 -10.32 -11.31
CA ASP A 139 3.83 -8.94 -11.56
C ASP A 139 5.13 -8.60 -10.80
N PRO A 140 6.29 -8.55 -11.50
CA PRO A 140 7.58 -8.21 -10.88
C PRO A 140 7.63 -6.82 -10.22
N THR A 141 6.75 -5.91 -10.65
CA THR A 141 6.62 -4.58 -10.06
C THR A 141 5.78 -4.60 -8.79
N ALA A 142 4.82 -5.53 -8.72
CA ALA A 142 3.70 -5.58 -7.77
C ALA A 142 2.96 -4.24 -7.63
N SER A 143 2.91 -3.47 -8.73
CA SER A 143 2.30 -2.14 -8.75
C SER A 143 0.85 -2.15 -9.22
N VAL A 144 0.36 -3.28 -9.73
CA VAL A 144 -1.07 -3.45 -10.04
C VAL A 144 -1.77 -4.12 -8.86
N PHE A 145 -2.68 -3.39 -8.21
CA PHE A 145 -3.38 -3.91 -7.04
C PHE A 145 -4.28 -5.10 -7.39
N THR A 146 -4.23 -6.16 -6.58
CA THR A 146 -5.08 -7.36 -6.76
C THR A 146 -5.68 -7.80 -5.43
N SER A 147 -6.70 -8.65 -5.48
CA SER A 147 -7.25 -9.30 -4.28
C SER A 147 -6.18 -10.06 -3.48
N SER A 148 -5.17 -10.63 -4.14
CA SER A 148 -4.04 -11.31 -3.49
C SER A 148 -3.19 -10.40 -2.62
N HIS A 149 -3.08 -9.10 -2.94
CA HIS A 149 -2.38 -8.14 -2.08
C HIS A 149 -3.07 -8.00 -0.73
N LEU A 150 -4.39 -7.86 -0.75
CA LEU A 150 -5.19 -7.79 0.48
C LEU A 150 -5.12 -9.09 1.29
N VAL A 151 -5.18 -10.24 0.62
CA VAL A 151 -5.02 -11.56 1.26
C VAL A 151 -3.64 -11.67 1.94
N LEU A 152 -2.56 -11.31 1.23
CA LEU A 152 -1.21 -11.31 1.77
C LEU A 152 -1.10 -10.39 3.01
N ALA A 153 -1.55 -9.15 2.89
CA ALA A 153 -1.47 -8.18 3.98
C ALA A 153 -2.26 -8.62 5.22
N ASN A 154 -3.48 -9.13 5.03
CA ASN A 154 -4.32 -9.60 6.13
C ASN A 154 -3.70 -10.81 6.84
N HIS A 155 -3.13 -11.75 6.10
CA HIS A 155 -2.44 -12.91 6.70
C HIS A 155 -1.16 -12.51 7.43
N ALA A 156 -0.35 -11.62 6.85
CA ALA A 156 0.85 -11.09 7.50
C ALA A 156 0.52 -10.39 8.82
N LEU A 157 -0.53 -9.56 8.83
CA LEU A 157 -0.98 -8.88 10.04
C LEU A 157 -1.54 -9.85 11.09
N THR A 158 -2.42 -10.77 10.68
CA THR A 158 -3.09 -11.70 11.59
C THR A 158 -2.11 -12.68 12.25
N LEU A 159 -1.11 -13.14 11.48
CA LEU A 159 -0.09 -14.07 11.97
C LEU A 159 1.08 -13.37 12.68
N GLY A 160 1.15 -12.04 12.61
CA GLY A 160 2.24 -11.24 13.17
C GLY A 160 3.59 -11.45 12.46
N ILE A 161 3.59 -12.00 11.24
CA ILE A 161 4.79 -12.30 10.45
C ILE A 161 4.79 -11.39 9.23
N VAL A 162 5.58 -10.32 9.29
CA VAL A 162 5.53 -9.26 8.26
C VAL A 162 6.71 -9.32 7.31
N ASP A 163 7.91 -9.67 7.78
CA ASP A 163 9.14 -9.53 7.00
C ASP A 163 9.10 -10.20 5.61
N PRO A 164 8.54 -11.43 5.44
CA PRO A 164 8.45 -12.06 4.13
C PRO A 164 7.45 -11.38 3.18
N ALA A 165 6.51 -10.58 3.69
CA ALA A 165 5.51 -9.86 2.89
C ALA A 165 6.02 -8.49 2.40
N LEU A 166 7.00 -7.89 3.09
CA LEU A 166 7.53 -6.55 2.79
C LEU A 166 7.95 -6.35 1.32
N PRO A 167 8.57 -7.33 0.62
CA PRO A 167 8.94 -7.15 -0.78
C PRO A 167 7.78 -6.79 -1.72
N VAL A 168 6.54 -7.14 -1.33
CA VAL A 168 5.29 -6.76 -2.01
C VAL A 168 4.64 -5.55 -1.35
N LEU A 169 4.54 -5.54 -0.02
CA LEU A 169 3.81 -4.48 0.72
C LEU A 169 4.48 -3.10 0.64
N ASP A 170 5.80 -3.06 0.45
CA ASP A 170 6.58 -1.83 0.28
C ASP A 170 6.50 -1.28 -1.16
N ARG A 171 5.82 -1.96 -2.09
CA ARG A 171 5.68 -1.50 -3.48
C ARG A 171 4.55 -0.50 -3.64
N ASP A 172 4.81 0.55 -4.41
CA ASP A 172 3.80 1.54 -4.73
C ASP A 172 2.78 0.98 -5.72
N ILE A 173 1.50 1.06 -5.32
CA ILE A 173 0.38 0.75 -6.19
C ILE A 173 0.14 1.92 -7.14
N THR A 174 0.39 1.71 -8.44
CA THR A 174 0.25 2.73 -9.49
C THR A 174 -0.92 2.47 -10.45
N ALA A 175 -1.52 1.28 -10.37
CA ALA A 175 -2.61 0.88 -11.24
C ALA A 175 -3.65 0.01 -10.50
N TYR A 176 -4.91 0.20 -10.89
CA TYR A 176 -6.01 -0.68 -10.50
C TYR A 176 -6.50 -1.46 -11.72
N PRO A 177 -6.83 -2.75 -11.58
CA PRO A 177 -7.32 -3.59 -12.67
C PRO A 177 -8.58 -2.99 -13.31
N PRO A 178 -8.70 -3.02 -14.64
CA PRO A 178 -9.90 -2.54 -15.31
C PRO A 178 -11.09 -3.45 -14.98
N THR A 179 -12.25 -2.82 -14.75
CA THR A 179 -13.52 -3.54 -14.56
C THR A 179 -14.17 -3.92 -15.89
N THR A 180 -13.69 -3.36 -17.00
CA THR A 180 -14.19 -3.60 -18.36
C THR A 180 -13.11 -4.26 -19.22
N SER A 181 -13.54 -5.14 -20.12
CA SER A 181 -12.61 -5.87 -21.00
C SER A 181 -11.97 -4.89 -21.97
N VAL A 182 -10.65 -4.83 -21.98
CA VAL A 182 -9.89 -4.09 -22.99
C VAL A 182 -10.00 -4.87 -24.31
N ARG A 183 -11.04 -4.58 -25.09
CA ARG A 183 -11.22 -5.17 -26.42
C ARG A 183 -10.22 -4.55 -27.41
N GLY A 184 -9.45 -5.39 -28.10
CA GLY A 184 -8.61 -4.98 -29.24
C GLY A 184 -7.10 -4.86 -28.96
N GLY A 185 -6.58 -5.50 -27.92
CA GLY A 185 -5.14 -5.50 -27.59
C GLY A 185 -4.33 -6.63 -28.23
N ARG A 186 -2.99 -6.54 -28.08
CA ARG A 186 -2.03 -7.63 -28.38
C ARG A 186 -2.43 -8.92 -27.64
N PRO A 187 -2.12 -10.13 -28.18
CA PRO A 187 -2.53 -11.40 -27.59
C PRO A 187 -1.95 -11.59 -26.18
N LEU A 188 -2.67 -12.25 -25.26
CA LEU A 188 -2.24 -12.43 -23.85
C LEU A 188 -0.96 -13.26 -23.73
N SER A 189 -0.67 -14.07 -24.74
CA SER A 189 0.56 -14.83 -24.90
C SER A 189 1.81 -13.97 -25.16
N ASP A 190 1.67 -12.68 -25.51
CA ASP A 190 2.80 -11.78 -25.77
C ASP A 190 3.59 -11.51 -24.47
N PRO A 191 4.87 -11.91 -24.39
CA PRO A 191 5.70 -11.72 -23.20
C PRO A 191 5.88 -10.25 -22.81
N SER A 192 5.86 -9.34 -23.78
CA SER A 192 6.11 -7.90 -23.59
C SER A 192 4.90 -7.11 -23.06
N LEU A 193 3.78 -7.79 -22.78
CA LEU A 193 2.60 -7.16 -22.21
C LEU A 193 2.83 -6.66 -20.78
N SER A 194 2.42 -5.43 -20.53
CA SER A 194 2.39 -4.84 -19.18
C SER A 194 1.34 -5.51 -18.29
N ALA A 195 1.65 -5.65 -17.01
CA ALA A 195 0.76 -6.16 -15.96
C ALA A 195 -0.61 -5.47 -15.92
N THR A 196 -0.67 -4.17 -16.23
CA THR A 196 -1.95 -3.43 -16.26
C THR A 196 -2.91 -3.96 -17.33
N ILE A 197 -2.40 -4.62 -18.37
CA ILE A 197 -3.21 -5.14 -19.48
C ILE A 197 -3.78 -6.52 -19.15
N TYR A 198 -2.96 -7.43 -18.61
CA TYR A 198 -3.37 -8.81 -18.39
C TYR A 198 -3.94 -9.06 -16.99
N ILE A 199 -3.63 -8.26 -15.96
CA ILE A 199 -4.25 -8.38 -14.64
C ILE A 199 -5.63 -7.75 -14.70
N SER A 200 -6.67 -8.59 -14.70
CA SER A 200 -8.06 -8.16 -14.76
C SER A 200 -8.98 -9.21 -14.17
N THR A 201 -10.24 -8.84 -13.95
CA THR A 201 -11.29 -9.79 -13.57
C THR A 201 -11.60 -10.80 -14.68
N PHE A 202 -11.26 -10.51 -15.95
CA PHE A 202 -11.51 -11.41 -17.08
C PHE A 202 -10.47 -12.53 -17.19
N THR A 203 -9.24 -12.27 -16.77
CA THR A 203 -8.18 -13.29 -16.69
C THR A 203 -8.23 -14.06 -15.37
N GLY A 204 -9.02 -13.59 -14.40
CA GLY A 204 -9.18 -14.21 -13.09
C GLY A 204 -8.01 -13.99 -12.13
N LEU A 205 -7.01 -13.18 -12.54
CA LEU A 205 -5.84 -12.85 -11.72
C LEU A 205 -6.16 -11.95 -10.53
N THR A 206 -7.39 -11.47 -10.44
CA THR A 206 -7.90 -10.71 -9.32
C THR A 206 -9.42 -10.85 -9.24
N GLU A 207 -9.94 -10.86 -8.03
CA GLU A 207 -11.36 -10.62 -7.81
C GLU A 207 -11.74 -9.16 -8.14
N PRO A 208 -13.03 -8.84 -8.35
CA PRO A 208 -13.46 -7.47 -8.60
C PRO A 208 -13.05 -6.53 -7.46
N VAL A 209 -12.12 -5.62 -7.76
CA VAL A 209 -11.59 -4.64 -6.79
C VAL A 209 -12.67 -3.63 -6.45
N LYS A 210 -13.11 -3.66 -5.19
CA LYS A 210 -14.08 -2.71 -4.62
C LYS A 210 -13.36 -1.63 -3.82
N ALA A 211 -14.00 -0.47 -3.66
CA ALA A 211 -13.49 0.61 -2.81
C ALA A 211 -13.19 0.14 -1.38
N SER A 212 -14.01 -0.77 -0.82
CA SER A 212 -13.77 -1.35 0.50
C SER A 212 -12.43 -2.10 0.57
N MET A 213 -12.07 -2.87 -0.46
CA MET A 213 -10.80 -3.62 -0.48
C MET A 213 -9.59 -2.69 -0.49
N ILE A 214 -9.69 -1.54 -1.15
CA ILE A 214 -8.61 -0.54 -1.19
C ILE A 214 -8.45 0.11 0.20
N LEU A 215 -9.57 0.48 0.81
CA LEU A 215 -9.58 1.05 2.17
C LEU A 215 -9.06 0.03 3.20
N ASP A 216 -9.51 -1.22 3.12
CA ASP A 216 -9.09 -2.31 4.01
C ASP A 216 -7.60 -2.58 3.83
N TYR A 217 -7.10 -2.60 2.59
CA TYR A 217 -5.67 -2.79 2.32
C TYR A 217 -4.82 -1.66 2.92
N GLY A 218 -5.18 -0.40 2.68
CA GLY A 218 -4.47 0.74 3.26
C GLY A 218 -4.51 0.76 4.80
N ALA A 219 -5.65 0.38 5.39
CA ALA A 219 -5.78 0.25 6.83
C ALA A 219 -4.90 -0.89 7.38
N THR A 220 -4.89 -2.06 6.74
CA THR A 220 -4.03 -3.19 7.11
C THR A 220 -2.55 -2.83 7.01
N LEU A 221 -2.13 -2.18 5.92
CA LEU A 221 -0.75 -1.68 5.76
C LEU A 221 -0.38 -0.72 6.88
N SER A 222 -1.24 0.24 7.20
CA SER A 222 -0.95 1.19 8.29
C SER A 222 -0.74 0.48 9.62
N GLN A 223 -1.53 -0.54 9.94
CA GLN A 223 -1.41 -1.27 11.19
C GLN A 223 -0.12 -2.11 11.24
N ILE A 224 0.30 -2.67 10.10
CA ILE A 224 1.58 -3.34 9.94
C ILE A 224 2.74 -2.37 10.18
N TYR A 225 2.72 -1.17 9.60
CA TYR A 225 3.79 -0.20 9.78
C TYR A 225 3.79 0.40 11.19
N ILE A 226 2.62 0.62 11.81
CA ILE A 226 2.50 1.04 13.22
C ILE A 226 3.13 0.00 14.15
N SER A 227 2.86 -1.30 13.96
CA SER A 227 3.42 -2.34 14.83
C SER A 227 4.94 -2.43 14.73
N ARG A 228 5.50 -2.03 13.59
CA ARG A 228 6.94 -1.93 13.33
C ARG A 228 7.56 -0.60 13.73
N LYS A 229 6.75 0.37 14.19
CA LYS A 229 7.16 1.76 14.45
C LYS A 229 7.77 2.47 13.24
N ASP A 230 7.42 2.03 12.02
CA ASP A 230 7.76 2.73 10.79
C ASP A 230 6.73 3.85 10.57
N TRP A 231 6.90 4.94 11.31
CA TRP A 231 5.91 6.02 11.37
C TRP A 231 5.70 6.72 10.03
N GLN A 232 6.76 6.80 9.21
CA GLN A 232 6.69 7.43 7.89
C GLN A 232 5.78 6.63 6.95
N LYS A 233 5.99 5.31 6.83
CA LYS A 233 5.13 4.47 6.00
C LYS A 233 3.72 4.35 6.57
N ALA A 234 3.59 4.24 7.90
CA ALA A 234 2.29 4.22 8.56
C ALA A 234 1.46 5.47 8.25
N LYS A 235 2.06 6.66 8.37
CA LYS A 235 1.43 7.93 8.04
C LYS A 235 1.00 7.99 6.59
N ALA A 236 1.87 7.59 5.66
CA ALA A 236 1.56 7.56 4.23
C ALA A 236 0.38 6.62 3.89
N SER A 237 0.35 5.41 4.46
CA SER A 237 -0.77 4.47 4.27
C SER A 237 -2.07 4.99 4.85
N LEU A 238 -2.03 5.62 6.04
CA LEU A 238 -3.22 6.24 6.64
C LEU A 238 -3.72 7.42 5.80
N GLU A 239 -2.81 8.22 5.26
CA GLU A 239 -3.12 9.36 4.40
C GLU A 239 -3.88 8.92 3.13
N GLN A 240 -3.45 7.81 2.52
CA GLN A 240 -4.16 7.21 1.38
C GLN A 240 -5.59 6.80 1.74
N VAL A 241 -5.82 6.28 2.95
CA VAL A 241 -7.17 5.89 3.41
C VAL A 241 -8.05 7.10 3.65
N ILE A 242 -7.56 8.14 4.34
CA ILE A 242 -8.37 9.32 4.68
C ILE A 242 -8.67 10.22 3.48
N THR A 243 -7.83 10.16 2.44
CA THR A 243 -8.02 10.94 1.21
C THR A 243 -8.85 10.19 0.16
N HIS A 244 -9.27 8.96 0.45
CA HIS A 244 -10.07 8.17 -0.48
C HIS A 244 -11.36 8.89 -0.90
N PRO A 245 -11.73 8.87 -2.20
CA PRO A 245 -12.93 9.56 -2.68
C PRO A 245 -14.21 9.10 -1.96
N SER A 246 -14.82 10.01 -1.19
CA SER A 246 -16.11 9.79 -0.55
C SER A 246 -17.21 10.47 -1.37
N LYS A 247 -18.09 9.67 -1.99
CA LYS A 247 -19.32 10.15 -2.65
C LYS A 247 -20.46 10.31 -1.64
N ASP A 248 -21.70 10.48 -2.12
CA ASP A 248 -22.96 10.74 -1.39
C ASP A 248 -23.21 9.93 -0.10
N LYS A 249 -22.54 8.80 0.10
CA LYS A 249 -22.63 7.96 1.31
C LYS A 249 -21.74 8.44 2.49
N GLY A 250 -21.00 9.54 2.30
CA GLY A 250 -20.17 10.15 3.35
C GLY A 250 -18.92 9.35 3.70
N VAL A 251 -18.33 9.65 4.86
CA VAL A 251 -17.12 9.00 5.40
C VAL A 251 -17.49 7.65 6.01
N VAL A 252 -16.82 6.58 5.56
CA VAL A 252 -17.02 5.24 6.14
C VAL A 252 -16.20 5.07 7.43
N LYS A 253 -16.60 4.14 8.29
CA LYS A 253 -15.95 3.89 9.59
C LYS A 253 -14.44 3.66 9.50
N ALA A 254 -13.99 2.93 8.47
CA ALA A 254 -12.56 2.68 8.24
C ALA A 254 -11.77 3.99 8.07
N MET A 255 -12.32 4.97 7.33
CA MET A 255 -11.69 6.26 7.12
C MET A 255 -11.65 7.10 8.40
N THR A 256 -12.71 7.06 9.22
CA THR A 256 -12.72 7.73 10.54
C THR A 256 -11.66 7.14 11.48
N SER A 257 -11.61 5.81 11.55
CA SER A 257 -10.64 5.07 12.36
C SER A 257 -9.19 5.33 11.91
N ALA A 258 -8.98 5.45 10.60
CA ALA A 258 -7.69 5.82 10.01
C ALA A 258 -7.31 7.26 10.34
N TYR A 259 -8.24 8.23 10.25
CA TYR A 259 -7.95 9.63 10.57
C TYR A 259 -7.48 9.84 12.01
N ARG A 260 -8.13 9.17 12.96
CA ARG A 260 -7.73 9.18 14.37
C ARG A 260 -6.29 8.69 14.55
N ARG A 261 -5.93 7.56 13.91
CA ARG A 261 -4.56 7.03 13.92
C ARG A 261 -3.59 7.93 13.17
N TRP A 262 -4.02 8.56 12.08
CA TRP A 262 -3.19 9.44 11.24
C TRP A 262 -2.71 10.65 12.03
N ILE A 263 -3.58 11.24 12.86
CA ILE A 263 -3.18 12.30 13.80
C ILE A 263 -2.10 11.79 14.74
N LEU A 264 -2.36 10.70 15.46
CA LEU A 264 -1.42 10.18 16.47
C LEU A 264 -0.06 9.79 15.85
N VAL A 265 -0.08 9.10 14.71
CA VAL A 265 1.13 8.73 13.98
C VAL A 265 1.86 9.97 13.46
N SER A 266 1.15 11.03 13.07
CA SER A 266 1.80 12.28 12.65
C SER A 266 2.52 12.99 13.79
N LEU A 267 1.97 12.94 15.01
CA LEU A 267 2.65 13.44 16.22
C LEU A 267 3.90 12.61 16.52
N LEU A 268 3.85 11.29 16.35
CA LEU A 268 5.00 10.40 16.54
C LEU A 268 6.09 10.62 15.48
N GLU A 269 5.70 10.80 14.22
CA GLU A 269 6.60 10.94 13.07
C GLU A 269 7.25 12.31 12.97
N GLY A 270 6.51 13.38 13.26
CA GLY A 270 6.95 14.75 12.98
C GLY A 270 6.77 15.75 14.11
N GLY A 271 6.24 15.34 15.28
CA GLY A 271 6.10 16.20 16.45
C GLY A 271 5.13 17.37 16.31
N LYS A 272 4.27 17.35 15.28
CA LYS A 272 3.37 18.46 14.94
C LYS A 272 2.02 17.97 14.45
N SER A 273 1.00 18.83 14.60
CA SER A 273 -0.33 18.56 14.08
C SER A 273 -0.29 18.46 12.54
N PRO A 274 -0.84 17.41 11.92
CA PRO A 274 -0.76 17.24 10.49
C PRO A 274 -1.81 18.09 9.75
N LEU A 275 -1.42 18.58 8.58
CA LEU A 275 -2.33 19.28 7.66
C LEU A 275 -2.91 18.30 6.66
N LEU A 276 -4.24 18.32 6.49
CA LEU A 276 -4.90 17.50 5.48
C LEU A 276 -4.42 17.88 4.08
N PRO A 277 -4.08 16.91 3.20
CA PRO A 277 -3.76 17.20 1.81
C PRO A 277 -4.88 17.97 1.11
N SER A 278 -4.48 18.87 0.19
CA SER A 278 -5.43 19.74 -0.52
C SER A 278 -6.52 18.97 -1.26
N TYR A 279 -6.17 17.80 -1.82
CA TYR A 279 -7.04 16.89 -2.55
C TYR A 279 -7.98 16.05 -1.68
N THR A 280 -7.93 16.18 -0.34
CA THR A 280 -8.86 15.46 0.54
C THR A 280 -10.31 15.89 0.23
N PRO A 281 -11.28 14.96 0.09
CA PRO A 281 -12.67 15.30 -0.21
C PRO A 281 -13.27 16.26 0.82
N SER A 282 -14.07 17.24 0.37
CA SER A 282 -14.68 18.25 1.26
C SER A 282 -15.59 17.63 2.33
N THR A 283 -16.38 16.63 1.95
CA THR A 283 -17.23 15.85 2.87
C THR A 283 -16.41 15.16 3.96
N ALA A 284 -15.24 14.63 3.60
CA ALA A 284 -14.31 14.02 4.54
C ALA A 284 -13.66 15.05 5.46
N LYS A 285 -13.19 16.18 4.92
CA LYS A 285 -12.64 17.31 5.71
C LYS A 285 -13.61 17.76 6.80
N SER A 286 -14.88 18.01 6.45
CA SER A 286 -15.90 18.43 7.41
C SER A 286 -16.14 17.40 8.52
N HIS A 287 -16.11 16.11 8.18
CA HIS A 287 -16.22 15.04 9.18
C HIS A 287 -14.97 14.93 10.07
N TYR A 288 -13.77 15.15 9.53
CA TYR A 288 -12.52 15.07 10.28
C TYR A 288 -12.36 16.18 11.31
N VAL A 289 -12.84 17.38 11.01
CA VAL A 289 -12.89 18.50 11.96
C VAL A 289 -13.70 18.12 13.22
N SER A 290 -14.72 17.26 13.10
CA SER A 290 -15.54 16.84 14.25
C SER A 290 -14.89 15.80 15.15
N GLN A 291 -13.69 15.28 14.83
CA GLN A 291 -12.95 14.35 15.69
C GLN A 291 -12.19 15.11 16.80
N VAL A 292 -12.94 15.88 17.59
CA VAL A 292 -12.43 16.86 18.57
C VAL A 292 -11.38 16.28 19.52
N PRO A 293 -11.55 15.09 20.15
CA PRO A 293 -10.55 14.58 21.10
C PRO A 293 -9.15 14.45 20.49
N TYR A 294 -9.05 13.98 19.25
CA TYR A 294 -7.77 13.79 18.56
C TYR A 294 -7.20 15.12 18.07
N ASN A 295 -8.04 16.01 17.53
CA ASN A 295 -7.62 17.34 17.08
C ASN A 295 -7.13 18.21 18.25
N ALA A 296 -7.84 18.19 19.37
CA ALA A 296 -7.47 18.91 20.59
C ALA A 296 -6.15 18.37 21.18
N LEU A 297 -6.00 17.04 21.23
CA LEU A 297 -4.74 16.41 21.64
C LEU A 297 -3.56 16.86 20.77
N ALA A 298 -3.72 16.86 19.45
CA ALA A 298 -2.66 17.27 18.52
C ALA A 298 -2.27 18.75 18.67
N ASN A 299 -3.26 19.63 18.79
CA ASN A 299 -3.02 21.06 18.98
C ASN A 299 -2.32 21.33 20.32
N THR A 300 -2.73 20.63 21.38
CA THR A 300 -2.12 20.77 22.72
C THR A 300 -0.70 20.21 22.75
N PHE A 301 -0.45 19.10 22.04
CA PHE A 301 0.88 18.54 21.85
C PHE A 301 1.81 19.56 21.19
N GLU A 302 1.38 20.17 20.08
CA GLU A 302 2.17 21.16 19.34
C GLU A 302 2.40 22.46 20.14
N ALA A 303 1.39 22.90 20.90
CA ALA A 303 1.49 24.07 21.77
C ALA A 303 2.46 23.90 22.95
N SER A 304 2.96 22.67 23.19
CA SER A 304 3.87 22.37 24.31
C SER A 304 3.31 22.72 25.69
N ASP A 305 2.00 22.50 25.90
CA ASP A 305 1.33 22.67 27.20
C ASP A 305 1.11 21.31 27.90
N PRO A 306 1.98 20.90 28.84
CA PRO A 306 1.86 19.60 29.50
C PRO A 306 0.64 19.49 30.42
N ALA A 307 0.17 20.59 31.00
CA ALA A 307 -0.96 20.58 31.93
C ALA A 307 -2.29 20.40 31.19
N GLN A 308 -2.45 21.12 30.07
CA GLN A 308 -3.59 20.93 29.19
C GLN A 308 -3.54 19.53 28.54
N LEU A 309 -2.35 19.05 28.13
CA LEU A 309 -2.19 17.73 27.53
C LEU A 309 -2.70 16.63 28.48
N GLN A 310 -2.30 16.70 29.75
CA GLN A 310 -2.76 15.79 30.81
C GLN A 310 -4.27 15.85 31.05
N THR A 311 -4.85 17.04 30.93
CA THR A 311 -6.28 17.26 31.12
C THR A 311 -7.08 16.66 29.97
N GLU A 312 -6.66 16.88 28.72
CA GLU A 312 -7.29 16.32 27.51
C GLU A 312 -7.28 14.78 27.55
N LEU A 313 -6.17 14.18 28.00
CA LEU A 313 -6.04 12.73 28.11
C LEU A 313 -7.03 12.14 29.10
N LYS A 314 -7.09 12.67 30.32
CA LYS A 314 -8.01 12.18 31.36
C LYS A 314 -9.47 12.39 30.96
N THR A 315 -9.76 13.48 30.26
CA THR A 315 -11.11 13.80 29.80
C THR A 315 -11.59 12.82 28.73
N HIS A 316 -10.69 12.37 27.85
CA HIS A 316 -11.04 11.57 26.67
C HIS A 316 -10.55 10.11 26.72
N GLU A 317 -10.03 9.63 27.85
CA GLU A 317 -9.49 8.28 28.02
C GLU A 317 -10.45 7.18 27.55
N ALA A 318 -11.70 7.21 28.01
CA ALA A 318 -12.73 6.25 27.60
C ALA A 318 -13.00 6.27 26.08
N THR A 319 -12.82 7.43 25.42
CA THR A 319 -12.95 7.53 23.97
C THR A 319 -11.80 6.80 23.28
N TYR A 320 -10.56 7.04 23.71
CA TYR A 320 -9.37 6.36 23.16
C TYR A 320 -9.40 4.84 23.38
N GLU A 321 -9.92 4.40 24.52
CA GLU A 321 -10.11 2.98 24.79
C GLU A 321 -11.17 2.37 23.86
N SER A 322 -12.34 3.00 23.74
CA SER A 322 -13.41 2.53 22.84
C SER A 322 -13.00 2.50 21.36
N ASP A 323 -12.08 3.39 20.97
CA ASP A 323 -11.55 3.50 19.62
C ASP A 323 -10.37 2.55 19.34
N GLY A 324 -9.86 1.87 20.38
CA GLY A 324 -8.69 0.99 20.30
C GLY A 324 -7.40 1.75 19.95
N THR A 325 -7.27 3.00 20.40
CA THR A 325 -6.12 3.89 20.13
C THR A 325 -5.33 4.25 21.39
N LEU A 326 -5.79 3.86 22.58
CA LEU A 326 -5.17 4.19 23.86
C LEU A 326 -3.67 3.88 23.92
N ALA A 327 -3.24 2.71 23.46
CA ALA A 327 -1.82 2.33 23.43
C ALA A 327 -0.98 3.23 22.50
N LEU A 328 -1.57 3.76 21.43
CA LEU A 328 -0.91 4.69 20.52
C LEU A 328 -0.85 6.10 21.12
N VAL A 329 -1.91 6.51 21.84
CA VAL A 329 -1.91 7.76 22.62
C VAL A 329 -0.81 7.73 23.69
N GLN A 330 -0.65 6.62 24.41
CA GLN A 330 0.44 6.45 25.38
C GLN A 330 1.83 6.61 24.73
N GLN A 331 2.02 6.07 23.53
CA GLN A 331 3.27 6.28 22.78
C GLN A 331 3.47 7.75 22.40
N VAL A 332 2.41 8.48 22.06
CA VAL A 332 2.49 9.93 21.81
C VAL A 332 2.99 10.66 23.06
N LEU A 333 2.56 10.27 24.26
CA LEU A 333 3.05 10.87 25.52
C LEU A 333 4.52 10.61 25.77
N GLN A 334 4.98 9.40 25.49
CA GLN A 334 6.40 9.02 25.60
C GLN A 334 7.26 9.79 24.59
N ALA A 335 6.71 10.10 23.42
CA ALA A 335 7.41 10.88 22.39
C ALA A 335 7.38 12.40 22.65
N TYR A 336 6.46 12.90 23.49
CA TYR A 336 6.25 14.33 23.72
C TYR A 336 7.54 15.06 24.13
N GLN A 337 8.19 14.60 25.20
CA GLN A 337 9.43 15.25 25.67
C GLN A 337 10.55 15.15 24.64
N LYS A 338 10.63 14.02 23.92
CA LYS A 338 11.61 13.80 22.85
C LYS A 338 11.44 14.83 21.72
N TRP A 339 10.20 15.13 21.33
CA TRP A 339 9.92 16.17 20.34
C TRP A 339 10.20 17.58 20.86
N GLN A 340 9.92 17.87 22.14
CA GLN A 340 10.33 19.14 22.74
C GLN A 340 11.85 19.34 22.65
N VAL A 341 12.64 18.32 23.00
CA VAL A 341 14.11 18.34 22.86
C VAL A 341 14.54 18.56 21.42
N ILE A 342 13.95 17.85 20.45
CA ILE A 342 14.27 18.05 19.03
C ILE A 342 13.98 19.49 18.60
N ASN A 343 12.86 20.06 19.03
CA ASN A 343 12.45 21.41 18.64
C ASN A 343 13.37 22.50 19.21
N LEU A 344 14.13 22.25 20.28
CA LEU A 344 15.15 23.19 20.78
C LEU A 344 16.21 23.50 19.73
N ARG A 345 16.49 22.59 18.77
CA ARG A 345 17.43 22.85 17.65
C ARG A 345 17.02 24.01 16.76
N LEU A 346 15.73 24.39 16.77
CA LEU A 346 15.22 25.52 15.99
C LEU A 346 15.66 26.86 16.57
N SER A 347 16.07 26.91 17.84
CA SER A 347 16.47 28.14 18.54
C SER A 347 17.89 28.08 19.11
N TYR A 348 18.44 26.88 19.29
CA TYR A 348 19.74 26.67 19.90
C TYR A 348 20.65 25.85 18.98
N LEU A 349 21.91 26.30 18.82
CA LEU A 349 22.99 25.48 18.28
C LEU A 349 23.61 24.58 19.37
N ARG A 350 23.70 25.12 20.59
CA ARG A 350 24.22 24.47 21.80
C ARG A 350 23.34 24.86 23.00
N ILE A 351 23.03 23.91 23.87
CA ILE A 351 22.20 24.12 25.07
C ILE A 351 22.71 23.29 26.25
N SER A 352 22.79 23.87 27.45
CA SER A 352 23.17 23.14 28.67
C SER A 352 22.12 22.09 29.05
N ILE A 353 22.52 20.94 29.60
CA ILE A 353 21.57 19.91 30.08
C ILE A 353 20.60 20.46 31.13
N SER A 354 21.07 21.36 32.01
CA SER A 354 20.26 22.07 33.00
C SER A 354 19.09 22.82 32.35
N ARG A 355 19.37 23.55 31.28
CA ARG A 355 18.36 24.30 30.51
C ARG A 355 17.42 23.38 29.73
N VAL A 356 17.90 22.28 29.16
CA VAL A 356 17.02 21.26 28.55
C VAL A 356 16.00 20.75 29.57
N ARG A 357 16.42 20.54 30.82
CA ARG A 357 15.51 20.15 31.91
C ARG A 357 14.47 21.23 32.23
N GLU A 358 14.84 22.50 32.19
CA GLU A 358 13.96 23.62 32.52
C GLU A 358 12.90 23.87 31.45
N GLU A 359 13.26 23.67 30.18
CA GLU A 359 12.43 23.96 29.00
C GLU A 359 11.60 22.76 28.51
N THR A 360 11.81 21.55 29.05
CA THR A 360 11.09 20.33 28.64
C THR A 360 10.34 19.66 29.78
N PHE A 361 9.25 18.98 29.44
CA PHE A 361 8.35 18.32 30.38
C PHE A 361 8.01 16.92 29.90
N SER A 362 7.88 15.98 30.83
CA SER A 362 7.41 14.63 30.53
C SER A 362 5.92 14.68 30.18
N GLY A 363 5.56 14.11 29.03
CA GLY A 363 4.17 13.97 28.61
C GLY A 363 3.36 13.04 29.51
N GLU A 364 4.01 12.11 30.21
CA GLU A 364 3.36 11.12 31.10
C GLU A 364 3.07 11.67 32.49
N THR A 365 3.98 12.46 33.06
CA THR A 365 3.85 13.00 34.42
C THR A 365 3.39 14.46 34.44
N GLY A 366 3.53 15.18 33.32
CA GLY A 366 3.33 16.63 33.25
C GLY A 366 4.41 17.43 34.00
N GLN A 367 5.48 16.78 34.46
CA GLN A 367 6.53 17.39 35.27
C GLN A 367 7.88 17.35 34.55
N ARG A 368 8.83 18.15 35.03
CA ARG A 368 10.23 18.08 34.59
C ARG A 368 10.86 16.79 35.10
N LEU A 369 11.87 16.29 34.37
CA LEU A 369 12.67 15.19 34.86
C LEU A 369 13.35 15.57 36.20
N PRO A 370 13.51 14.61 37.13
CA PRO A 370 13.91 14.93 38.50
C PRO A 370 15.33 15.50 38.57
N SER A 371 16.24 15.01 37.73
CA SER A 371 17.66 15.38 37.75
C SER A 371 18.25 15.56 36.36
N THR A 372 19.44 16.15 36.30
CA THR A 372 20.24 16.32 35.08
C THR A 372 20.71 15.00 34.51
N GLU A 373 20.95 13.99 35.36
CA GLU A 373 21.35 12.64 34.94
C GLU A 373 20.21 11.92 34.21
N ALA A 374 18.96 12.15 34.62
CA ALA A 374 17.79 11.61 33.92
C ALA A 374 17.64 12.23 32.52
N VAL A 375 17.97 13.51 32.36
CA VAL A 375 17.99 14.18 31.05
C VAL A 375 19.13 13.65 30.19
N ASP A 376 20.34 13.50 30.76
CA ASP A 376 21.48 12.90 30.05
C ASP A 376 21.15 11.49 29.53
N ALA A 377 20.51 10.65 30.34
CA ALA A 377 20.05 9.33 29.94
C ALA A 377 19.04 9.37 28.78
N LEU A 378 18.05 10.28 28.84
CA LEU A 378 17.07 10.48 27.77
C LEU A 378 17.76 10.92 26.46
N LEU A 379 18.70 11.88 26.54
CA LEU A 379 19.43 12.38 25.39
C LEU A 379 20.28 11.30 24.73
N ARG A 380 20.95 10.45 25.53
CA ARG A 380 21.68 9.28 25.03
C ARG A 380 20.76 8.29 24.33
N GLU A 381 19.62 7.96 24.93
CA GLU A 381 18.61 7.09 24.30
C GLU A 381 18.15 7.66 22.95
N MET A 382 17.93 8.97 22.86
CA MET A 382 17.51 9.63 21.61
C MET A 382 18.60 9.58 20.52
N ILE A 383 19.87 9.72 20.91
CA ILE A 383 21.02 9.62 19.99
C ILE A 383 21.20 8.16 19.52
N GLU A 384 21.16 7.19 20.45
CA GLU A 384 21.28 5.75 20.15
C GLU A 384 20.14 5.25 19.25
N ALA A 385 18.92 5.75 19.47
CA ALA A 385 17.76 5.47 18.63
C ALA A 385 17.81 6.18 17.26
N GLY A 386 18.80 7.05 17.00
CA GLY A 386 18.92 7.82 15.77
C GLY A 386 17.87 8.93 15.60
N MET A 387 17.12 9.25 16.67
CA MET A 387 16.08 10.28 16.66
C MET A 387 16.67 11.70 16.80
N LEU A 388 17.84 11.82 17.43
CA LEU A 388 18.54 13.09 17.65
C LEU A 388 19.99 13.01 17.13
N LYS A 389 20.35 13.91 16.22
CA LYS A 389 21.73 14.14 15.81
C LYS A 389 22.33 15.25 16.67
N ALA A 390 23.04 14.87 17.73
CA ALA A 390 23.68 15.79 18.64
C ALA A 390 24.85 15.11 19.34
N ARG A 391 25.76 15.92 19.88
CA ARG A 391 26.92 15.46 20.66
C ARG A 391 26.98 16.17 22.01
N PHE A 392 27.57 15.48 22.98
CA PHE A 392 27.85 16.06 24.29
C PHE A 392 29.19 16.81 24.26
N GLU A 393 29.19 18.02 24.78
CA GLU A 393 30.38 18.86 24.95
C GLU A 393 30.49 19.30 26.41
N LEU A 394 31.71 19.32 26.93
CA LEU A 394 31.99 19.88 28.25
C LEU A 394 32.30 21.37 28.09
N ASP A 395 31.92 22.16 29.08
CA ASP A 395 32.37 23.54 29.17
C ASP A 395 33.90 23.63 29.31
N GLU A 396 34.48 24.79 28.97
CA GLU A 396 35.93 25.05 29.06
C GLU A 396 36.50 24.80 30.48
N HIS A 397 35.66 24.92 31.51
CA HIS A 397 35.99 24.67 32.91
C HIS A 397 35.59 23.28 33.41
N GLY A 398 34.98 22.44 32.57
CA GLY A 398 34.55 21.06 32.91
C GLY A 398 33.37 20.96 33.88
N ASN A 399 32.71 22.07 34.20
CA ASN A 399 31.69 22.14 35.26
C ASN A 399 30.27 21.82 34.78
N GLU A 400 29.96 22.05 33.51
CA GLU A 400 28.63 21.84 32.95
C GLU A 400 28.71 21.13 31.59
N THR A 401 27.77 20.21 31.37
CA THR A 401 27.66 19.47 30.10
C THR A 401 26.62 20.15 29.22
N TYR A 402 26.98 20.31 27.95
CA TYR A 402 26.18 20.91 26.90
C TYR A 402 25.85 19.88 25.83
N LEU A 403 24.66 20.03 25.25
CA LEU A 403 24.22 19.34 24.06
C LEU A 403 24.44 20.28 22.87
N ALA A 404 25.32 19.91 21.96
CA ALA A 404 25.52 20.61 20.70
C ALA A 404 24.74 19.87 19.60
N PHE A 405 23.78 20.56 18.97
CA PHE A 405 23.05 20.02 17.84
C PHE A 405 23.96 19.98 16.61
N GLU A 406 23.95 18.86 15.89
CA GLU A 406 24.68 18.76 14.64
C GLU A 406 23.83 19.36 13.51
N GLU A 407 24.43 20.23 12.70
CA GLU A 407 23.79 20.68 11.48
C GLU A 407 23.61 19.45 10.55
N ASP A 408 22.49 19.40 9.83
CA ASP A 408 22.30 18.47 8.71
C ASP A 408 23.22 18.82 7.50
N THR A 409 24.41 19.38 7.76
CA THR A 409 25.48 19.43 6.78
C THR A 409 26.00 18.02 6.60
N ASN A 410 25.31 17.24 5.78
CA ASN A 410 25.81 16.01 5.18
C ASN A 410 27.05 16.36 4.34
N THR A 411 28.20 16.57 4.98
CA THR A 411 29.49 16.58 4.31
C THR A 411 29.81 15.15 3.95
N LEU A 412 29.18 14.67 2.89
CA LEU A 412 29.47 13.37 2.29
C LEU A 412 30.89 13.44 1.72
N SER A 413 31.67 12.38 1.90
CA SER A 413 32.89 12.19 1.11
C SER A 413 32.56 12.23 -0.39
N GLU A 414 33.54 12.55 -1.24
CA GLU A 414 33.34 12.52 -2.70
C GLU A 414 32.78 11.17 -3.18
N THR A 415 33.21 10.08 -2.55
CA THR A 415 32.72 8.72 -2.82
C THR A 415 31.28 8.51 -2.41
N GLU A 416 30.88 8.93 -1.20
CA GLU A 416 29.49 8.81 -0.73
C GLU A 416 28.57 9.72 -1.53
N PHE A 417 29.04 10.91 -1.89
CA PHE A 417 28.33 11.85 -2.73
C PHE A 417 28.09 11.27 -4.14
N ALA A 418 29.11 10.67 -4.75
CA ALA A 418 28.98 9.98 -6.04
C ALA A 418 27.99 8.81 -5.97
N GLN A 419 28.02 8.03 -4.89
CA GLN A 419 27.05 6.95 -4.66
C GLN A 419 25.62 7.47 -4.50
N GLU A 420 25.42 8.54 -3.74
CA GLU A 420 24.11 9.16 -3.56
C GLU A 420 23.58 9.74 -4.89
N ILE A 421 24.44 10.39 -5.69
CA ILE A 421 24.09 10.84 -7.04
C ILE A 421 23.67 9.66 -7.91
N ALA A 422 24.45 8.58 -7.94
CA ALA A 422 24.12 7.41 -8.74
C ALA A 422 22.77 6.80 -8.33
N ARG A 423 22.51 6.70 -7.01
CA ARG A 423 21.24 6.22 -6.45
C ARG A 423 20.06 7.11 -6.86
N ARG A 424 20.21 8.43 -6.71
CA ARG A 424 19.18 9.42 -7.10
C ARG A 424 18.93 9.41 -8.60
N HIS A 425 19.99 9.34 -9.41
CA HIS A 425 19.90 9.24 -10.86
C HIS A 425 19.15 7.98 -11.29
N LYS A 426 19.45 6.83 -10.68
CA LYS A 426 18.71 5.59 -10.91
C LYS A 426 17.24 5.74 -10.56
N ALA A 427 16.92 6.31 -9.38
CA ALA A 427 15.53 6.55 -8.98
C ALA A 427 14.78 7.46 -9.96
N ILE A 428 15.41 8.54 -10.44
CA ILE A 428 14.84 9.43 -11.46
C ILE A 428 14.63 8.69 -12.80
N SER A 429 15.57 7.85 -13.19
CA SER A 429 15.47 7.05 -14.42
C SER A 429 14.30 6.05 -14.34
N ASP A 430 14.19 5.33 -13.22
CA ASP A 430 13.11 4.38 -12.96
C ASP A 430 11.74 5.10 -12.94
N LEU A 431 11.65 6.27 -12.29
CA LEU A 431 10.44 7.12 -12.29
C LEU A 431 10.10 7.63 -13.69
N THR A 432 11.10 8.02 -14.49
CA THR A 432 10.92 8.47 -15.88
C THR A 432 10.35 7.35 -16.75
N ALA A 433 10.82 6.11 -16.57
CA ALA A 433 10.28 4.95 -17.27
C ALA A 433 8.80 4.71 -16.89
N GLN A 434 8.46 4.76 -15.60
CA GLN A 434 7.08 4.64 -15.15
C GLN A 434 6.19 5.76 -15.70
N TYR A 435 6.67 7.01 -15.68
CA TYR A 435 5.95 8.15 -16.24
C TYR A 435 5.64 7.96 -17.72
N LYS A 436 6.59 7.48 -18.52
CA LYS A 436 6.38 7.18 -19.95
C LYS A 436 5.27 6.15 -20.15
N VAL A 437 5.28 5.05 -19.39
CA VAL A 437 4.24 4.00 -19.46
C VAL A 437 2.86 4.55 -19.09
N VAL A 438 2.78 5.37 -18.03
CA VAL A 438 1.52 6.00 -17.61
C VAL A 438 1.02 6.99 -18.66
N ASN A 439 1.92 7.80 -19.24
CA ASN A 439 1.59 8.78 -20.28
C ASN A 439 1.08 8.09 -21.55
N GLU A 440 1.76 7.04 -22.01
CA GLU A 440 1.30 6.21 -23.14
C GLU A 440 -0.10 5.65 -22.88
N ARG A 441 -0.33 5.07 -21.70
CA ARG A 441 -1.64 4.53 -21.30
C ARG A 441 -2.73 5.61 -21.29
N LEU A 442 -2.43 6.78 -20.73
CA LEU A 442 -3.37 7.89 -20.65
C LEU A 442 -3.70 8.43 -22.05
N SER A 443 -2.68 8.59 -22.90
CA SER A 443 -2.85 9.03 -24.29
C SER A 443 -3.66 8.05 -25.15
N ALA A 444 -3.59 6.75 -24.86
CA ALA A 444 -4.38 5.72 -25.52
C ALA A 444 -5.86 5.69 -25.07
N ASN A 445 -6.20 6.38 -23.98
CA ASN A 445 -7.58 6.44 -23.50
C ASN A 445 -8.40 7.42 -24.34
N LYS A 446 -9.43 6.91 -25.01
CA LYS A 446 -10.32 7.69 -25.90
C LYS A 446 -10.96 8.90 -25.21
N GLU A 447 -11.36 8.77 -23.94
CA GLU A 447 -11.99 9.89 -23.23
C GLU A 447 -10.98 10.99 -22.89
N TYR A 448 -9.75 10.60 -22.56
CA TYR A 448 -8.66 11.56 -22.36
C TYR A 448 -8.27 12.24 -23.67
N ALA A 449 -8.12 11.49 -24.76
CA ALA A 449 -7.85 12.06 -26.08
C ALA A 449 -8.92 13.07 -26.52
N LYS A 450 -10.20 12.77 -26.26
CA LYS A 450 -11.30 13.73 -26.48
C LYS A 450 -11.19 14.96 -25.57
N TYR A 451 -10.84 14.78 -24.30
CA TYR A 451 -10.65 15.89 -23.36
C TYR A 451 -9.51 16.81 -23.81
N VAL A 452 -8.34 16.25 -24.14
CA VAL A 452 -7.19 17.01 -24.65
C VAL A 452 -7.57 17.77 -25.93
N TYR A 453 -8.27 17.12 -26.86
CA TYR A 453 -8.76 17.78 -28.07
C TYR A 453 -9.73 18.95 -27.76
N ARG A 454 -10.63 18.77 -26.79
CA ARG A 454 -11.55 19.84 -26.36
C ARG A 454 -10.80 21.00 -25.72
N GLU A 455 -9.82 20.74 -24.87
CA GLU A 455 -9.01 21.79 -24.24
C GLU A 455 -8.14 22.53 -25.24
N GLN A 456 -7.53 21.82 -26.20
CA GLN A 456 -6.82 22.46 -27.33
C GLN A 456 -7.75 23.36 -28.14
N LYS A 457 -8.99 22.94 -28.37
CA LYS A 457 -10.00 23.78 -29.05
C LYS A 457 -10.34 25.02 -28.21
N ARG A 458 -10.54 24.89 -26.90
CA ARG A 458 -10.82 26.04 -26.01
C ARG A 458 -9.68 27.05 -26.01
N GLN A 459 -8.43 26.59 -25.94
CA GLN A 459 -7.26 27.48 -26.02
C GLN A 459 -7.14 28.18 -27.37
N ASN A 460 -7.47 27.49 -28.46
CA ASN A 460 -7.50 28.10 -29.79
C ASN A 460 -8.64 29.11 -29.95
N ASP A 461 -9.81 28.85 -29.34
CA ASP A 461 -10.95 29.76 -29.36
C ASP A 461 -10.70 31.00 -28.46
N GLU A 462 -10.03 30.85 -27.31
CA GLU A 462 -9.60 31.94 -26.42
C GLU A 462 -8.48 32.80 -27.05
N GLY A 463 -7.58 32.20 -27.83
CA GLY A 463 -6.53 32.91 -28.57
C GLY A 463 -7.03 33.67 -29.81
N ASN A 464 -8.27 33.42 -30.24
CA ASN A 464 -8.85 33.98 -31.47
C ASN A 464 -10.06 34.90 -31.21
N GLN A 465 -10.35 35.25 -29.95
CA GLN A 465 -11.28 36.32 -29.63
C GLN A 465 -10.60 37.67 -29.89
N PRO A 466 -11.10 38.48 -30.85
CA PRO A 466 -10.73 39.89 -30.86
C PRO A 466 -11.24 40.48 -29.55
N ILE A 467 -10.39 41.25 -28.86
CA ILE A 467 -10.77 42.03 -27.67
C ILE A 467 -11.80 43.07 -28.13
N GLY A 468 -13.06 42.65 -28.17
CA GLY A 468 -14.23 43.44 -28.50
C GLY A 468 -14.93 43.76 -27.20
N PHE A 469 -14.66 44.95 -26.68
CA PHE A 469 -15.39 45.58 -25.61
C PHE A 469 -16.82 45.83 -26.11
N ASP A 470 -17.78 44.99 -25.76
CA ASP A 470 -19.18 45.38 -25.80
C ASP A 470 -19.94 44.80 -24.61
N ALA A 471 -20.58 45.73 -23.91
CA ALA A 471 -21.31 45.52 -22.68
C ALA A 471 -22.78 45.30 -23.04
N SER A 472 -23.30 44.10 -22.77
CA SER A 472 -24.73 43.90 -22.60
C SER A 472 -24.96 43.28 -21.22
N VAL A 473 -24.86 44.16 -20.22
CA VAL A 473 -25.67 44.08 -19.01
C VAL A 473 -27.11 44.24 -19.48
N GLU A 474 -27.86 43.14 -19.59
CA GLU A 474 -29.31 43.18 -19.64
C GLU A 474 -29.83 42.44 -18.40
N ASP A 475 -30.14 43.27 -17.40
CA ASP A 475 -31.09 42.99 -16.33
C ASP A 475 -32.46 42.65 -16.94
N GLU A 476 -33.03 41.49 -16.63
CA GLU A 476 -34.48 41.26 -16.61
C GLU A 476 -34.79 39.91 -15.93
N ASP A 477 -34.92 39.92 -14.60
CA ASP A 477 -36.15 39.48 -13.92
C ASP A 477 -35.95 39.43 -12.39
N LEU A 478 -36.11 40.62 -11.81
CA LEU A 478 -36.52 40.81 -10.44
C LEU A 478 -38.05 40.99 -10.47
N MET A 479 -38.81 40.14 -9.75
CA MET A 479 -40.00 40.49 -8.93
C MET A 479 -41.10 39.40 -8.91
N SER A 480 -41.20 38.66 -7.80
CA SER A 480 -42.41 38.54 -6.96
C SER A 480 -42.20 37.42 -5.92
N GLY A 481 -42.43 37.58 -4.61
CA GLY A 481 -42.78 38.75 -3.82
C GLY A 481 -42.59 38.38 -2.34
N ILE A 482 -41.97 39.30 -1.59
CA ILE A 482 -42.07 39.35 -0.12
C ILE A 482 -42.51 40.77 0.22
N LEU A 483 -43.74 40.92 0.70
CA LEU A 483 -44.22 42.01 1.55
C LEU A 483 -45.35 41.39 2.40
N LYS A 484 -45.51 41.62 3.71
CA LYS A 484 -44.90 42.56 4.64
C LYS A 484 -45.24 42.10 6.07
N ALA A 485 -44.41 42.47 7.03
CA ALA A 485 -44.75 42.44 8.45
C ALA A 485 -45.82 43.50 8.80
N SER A 486 -46.66 43.18 9.77
CA SER A 486 -47.15 44.10 10.81
C SER A 486 -46.80 43.48 12.15
#